data_AF-A0A9P4I946-F1
#
_entry.id   AF-A0A9P4I946-F1
#
_cell.length_a   1.000
_cell.length_b   1.000
_cell.length_c   1.000
_cell.angle_alpha   90.00
_cell.angle_beta   90.00
_cell.angle_gamma   90.00
#
_symmetry.space_group_name_H-M   'P 1'
#
loop_
_entity.id
_entity.type
_entity.pdbx_description
1 polymer ?
#
loop_
_entity_poly.entity_id
_entity_poly.type
_entity_poly.pdbx_seq_one_letter_code
_entity_poly.pdbx_strand_id
1 'polypeptide(L)'
;MQAGSGKRITKELGEIQSDPPEGMKVTLKDDSDLHTWQIVMDGPEQSVYAGGHFKLILVLPKDYPFKPPVVNFQTKIYHPNISNDGKGSMCLGMLRTDEWKPPNKIVAVLNMTRNLLIEPNPDDAVESSIAEVYKNDYKSFEKTAKEWTKKYAVGK
;
A
#
# COMPACT_ATOMS: atom_id res chain seq x y z
N MET A 1 -9.28 23.93 -18.56
CA MET A 1 -9.48 24.10 -17.10
C MET A 1 -9.01 22.82 -16.41
N GLN A 2 -7.82 22.81 -15.81
CA GLN A 2 -7.24 21.62 -15.16
C GLN A 2 -6.35 22.02 -13.94
N ALA A 3 -6.60 23.18 -13.34
CA ALA A 3 -5.71 23.79 -12.34
C ALA A 3 -5.95 23.32 -10.88
N GLY A 4 -6.94 22.45 -10.64
CA GLY A 4 -7.36 22.03 -9.30
C GLY A 4 -6.65 20.79 -8.76
N SER A 5 -6.47 19.75 -9.59
CA SER A 5 -5.87 18.48 -9.17
C SER A 5 -4.40 18.65 -8.77
N GLY A 6 -3.60 19.33 -9.59
CA GLY A 6 -2.18 19.60 -9.31
C GLY A 6 -1.96 20.31 -7.96
N LYS A 7 -2.77 21.33 -7.63
CA LYS A 7 -2.66 22.03 -6.33
C LYS A 7 -2.94 21.11 -5.15
N ARG A 8 -3.93 20.21 -5.25
CA ARG A 8 -4.25 19.24 -4.21
C ARG A 8 -3.11 18.23 -4.04
N ILE A 9 -2.61 17.68 -5.14
CA ILE A 9 -1.52 16.69 -5.16
C ILE A 9 -0.25 17.28 -4.54
N THR A 10 0.19 18.46 -4.99
CA THR A 10 1.39 19.13 -4.44
C THR A 10 1.24 19.43 -2.96
N LYS A 11 0.06 19.87 -2.52
CA LYS A 11 -0.21 20.13 -1.10
C LYS A 11 -0.09 18.84 -0.27
N GLU A 12 -0.75 17.75 -0.69
CA GLU A 12 -0.69 16.49 0.05
C GLU A 12 0.71 15.87 0.05
N LEU A 13 1.45 15.97 -1.07
CA LEU A 13 2.83 15.52 -1.12
C LEU A 13 3.70 16.29 -0.12
N GLY A 14 3.55 17.62 -0.06
CA GLY A 14 4.27 18.46 0.90
C GLY A 14 3.92 18.14 2.36
N GLU A 15 2.63 17.92 2.66
CA GLU A 15 2.17 17.49 3.99
C GLU A 15 2.84 16.16 4.38
N ILE A 16 2.81 15.16 3.48
CA ILE A 16 3.37 13.82 3.73
C ILE A 16 4.89 13.80 3.80
N GLN A 17 5.59 14.65 3.02
CA GLN A 17 7.04 14.74 3.09
C GLN A 17 7.51 15.45 4.36
N SER A 18 6.72 16.39 4.88
CA SER A 18 7.01 17.09 6.14
C SER A 18 6.66 16.27 7.37
N ASP A 19 5.59 15.48 7.30
CA ASP A 19 5.10 14.62 8.38
C ASP A 19 4.71 13.24 7.81
N PRO A 20 5.70 12.36 7.57
CA PRO A 20 5.46 11.09 6.91
C PRO A 20 4.72 10.11 7.83
N PRO A 21 3.84 9.25 7.27
CA PRO A 21 3.26 8.14 7.99
C PRO A 21 4.32 7.25 8.66
N GLU A 22 3.95 6.65 9.79
CA GLU A 22 4.85 5.79 10.56
C GLU A 22 5.51 4.70 9.68
N GLY A 23 6.85 4.66 9.72
CA GLY A 23 7.62 3.68 8.96
C GLY A 23 7.59 3.90 7.45
N MET A 24 7.19 5.07 6.95
CA MET A 24 7.14 5.34 5.51
C MET A 24 8.06 6.46 5.08
N LYS A 25 8.64 6.29 3.88
CA LYS A 25 9.26 7.35 3.09
C LYS A 25 8.51 7.47 1.78
N VAL A 26 8.05 8.67 1.45
CA VAL A 26 7.29 8.96 0.23
C VAL A 26 8.04 9.97 -0.63
N THR A 27 8.29 9.60 -1.88
CA THR A 27 8.92 10.46 -2.89
C THR A 27 8.15 10.38 -4.20
N LEU A 28 8.44 11.28 -5.13
CA LEU A 28 8.07 11.06 -6.52
C LEU A 28 8.89 9.90 -7.09
N LYS A 29 8.31 9.18 -8.05
CA LYS A 29 9.07 8.19 -8.84
C LYS A 29 9.96 8.89 -9.88
N ASP A 30 9.48 9.99 -10.43
CA ASP A 30 10.17 10.87 -11.38
C ASP A 30 9.78 12.31 -11.02
N ASP A 31 10.75 13.22 -10.90
CA ASP A 31 10.51 14.61 -10.51
C ASP A 31 9.63 15.37 -11.52
N SER A 32 9.53 14.87 -12.76
CA SER A 32 8.65 15.40 -13.80
C SER A 32 7.20 14.88 -13.72
N ASP A 33 6.92 13.85 -12.92
CA ASP A 33 5.59 13.24 -12.77
C ASP A 33 5.08 13.33 -11.33
N LEU A 34 4.22 14.32 -11.08
CA LEU A 34 3.54 14.50 -9.79
C LEU A 34 2.52 13.41 -9.45
N HIS A 35 2.11 12.58 -10.41
CA HIS A 35 1.02 11.61 -10.22
C HIS A 35 1.54 10.23 -9.76
N THR A 36 2.83 9.95 -9.94
CA THR A 36 3.40 8.64 -9.59
C THR A 36 4.34 8.77 -8.41
N TRP A 37 3.94 8.23 -7.27
CA TRP A 37 4.71 8.27 -6.04
C TRP A 37 5.36 6.92 -5.78
N GLN A 38 6.59 6.95 -5.28
CA GLN A 38 7.29 5.81 -4.76
C GLN A 38 7.27 5.85 -3.24
N ILE A 39 6.91 4.73 -2.63
CA ILE A 39 6.86 4.57 -1.18
C ILE A 39 7.80 3.44 -0.78
N VAL A 40 8.60 3.68 0.25
CA VAL A 40 9.27 2.62 1.01
C VAL A 40 8.56 2.55 2.36
N MET A 41 7.99 1.39 2.68
CA MET A 41 7.24 1.13 3.90
C MET A 41 7.93 0.04 4.70
N ASP A 42 8.28 0.34 5.94
CA ASP A 42 8.78 -0.62 6.92
C ASP A 42 7.63 -1.52 7.38
N GLY A 43 7.91 -2.82 7.44
CA GLY A 43 6.99 -3.81 7.96
C GLY A 43 6.68 -3.53 9.44
N PRO A 44 5.40 -3.47 9.85
CA PRO A 44 5.03 -3.18 11.23
C PRO A 44 5.63 -4.17 12.23
N GLU A 45 6.21 -3.67 13.33
CA GLU A 45 6.91 -4.48 14.34
C GLU A 45 6.02 -5.54 15.02
N GLN A 46 4.73 -5.25 15.12
CA GLN A 46 3.70 -6.14 15.67
C GLN A 46 3.20 -7.19 14.66
N SER A 47 3.76 -7.25 13.45
CA SER A 47 3.31 -8.14 12.37
C SER A 47 4.37 -9.18 11.98
N VAL A 48 3.96 -10.18 11.20
CA VAL A 48 4.87 -11.17 10.60
C VAL A 48 5.84 -10.57 9.58
N TYR A 49 5.65 -9.29 9.22
CA TYR A 49 6.44 -8.54 8.26
C TYR A 49 7.53 -7.66 8.92
N ALA A 50 7.65 -7.69 10.25
CA ALA A 50 8.65 -6.91 11.00
C ALA A 50 10.07 -7.07 10.43
N GLY A 51 10.80 -5.95 10.36
CA GLY A 51 12.15 -5.88 9.79
C GLY A 51 12.22 -5.94 8.25
N GLY A 52 11.09 -6.04 7.55
CA GLY A 52 11.03 -5.94 6.08
C GLY A 52 10.88 -4.51 5.57
N HIS A 53 11.34 -4.25 4.35
CA HIS A 53 11.18 -2.99 3.62
C HIS A 53 10.43 -3.26 2.30
N PHE A 54 9.21 -2.73 2.21
CA PHE A 54 8.32 -2.93 1.08
C PHE A 54 8.31 -1.69 0.19
N LYS A 55 8.63 -1.88 -1.09
CA LYS A 55 8.52 -0.83 -2.11
C LYS A 55 7.11 -0.88 -2.70
N LEU A 56 6.45 0.26 -2.74
CA LEU A 56 5.12 0.42 -3.34
C LEU A 56 5.15 1.57 -4.36
N ILE A 57 4.25 1.48 -5.33
CA ILE A 57 3.92 2.58 -6.23
C ILE A 57 2.48 3.00 -5.97
N LEU A 58 2.28 4.30 -5.82
CA LEU A 58 0.97 4.92 -5.78
C LEU A 58 0.79 5.76 -7.04
N VAL A 59 -0.31 5.56 -7.76
CA VAL A 59 -0.65 6.31 -8.97
C VAL A 59 -1.93 7.08 -8.75
N LEU A 60 -1.85 8.40 -8.93
CA LEU A 60 -2.98 9.31 -8.89
C LEU A 60 -3.55 9.46 -10.31
N PRO A 61 -4.84 9.21 -10.55
CA PRO A 61 -5.42 9.42 -11.87
C PRO A 61 -5.55 10.93 -12.17
N LYS A 62 -5.70 11.29 -13.45
CA LYS A 62 -5.82 12.69 -13.89
C LYS A 62 -6.99 13.45 -13.27
N ASP A 63 -8.04 12.72 -12.90
CA ASP A 63 -9.25 13.22 -12.27
C ASP A 63 -9.24 13.08 -10.75
N TYR A 64 -8.09 12.79 -10.13
CA TYR A 64 -7.93 12.89 -8.68
C TYR A 64 -8.29 14.31 -8.19
N PRO A 65 -9.05 14.46 -7.08
CA PRO A 65 -9.50 13.42 -6.14
C PRO A 65 -10.88 12.81 -6.43
N PHE A 66 -11.46 13.02 -7.62
CA PHE A 66 -12.77 12.45 -7.95
C PHE A 66 -12.72 10.94 -8.26
N LYS A 67 -11.55 10.44 -8.68
CA LYS A 67 -11.24 9.01 -8.70
C LYS A 67 -10.17 8.65 -7.67
N PRO A 68 -10.23 7.43 -7.12
CA PRO A 68 -9.26 6.97 -6.13
C PRO A 68 -7.87 6.80 -6.74
N PRO A 69 -6.80 6.90 -5.93
CA PRO A 69 -5.49 6.42 -6.34
C PRO A 69 -5.49 4.89 -6.49
N VAL A 70 -4.46 4.38 -7.17
CA VAL A 70 -4.12 2.95 -7.19
C VAL A 70 -2.82 2.74 -6.40
N VAL A 71 -2.76 1.68 -5.60
CA VAL A 71 -1.56 1.30 -4.84
C VAL A 71 -1.15 -0.12 -5.23
N ASN A 72 0.14 -0.30 -5.56
CA ASN A 72 0.69 -1.59 -5.96
C ASN A 72 1.99 -1.86 -5.21
N PHE A 73 2.12 -3.06 -4.66
CA PHE A 73 3.37 -3.58 -4.14
C PHE A 73 4.34 -3.88 -5.29
N GLN A 74 5.56 -3.39 -5.19
CA GLN A 74 6.68 -3.75 -6.06
C GLN A 74 7.53 -4.85 -5.42
N THR A 75 7.60 -4.85 -4.08
CA THR A 75 8.21 -5.94 -3.32
C THR A 75 7.22 -7.10 -3.19
N LYS A 76 7.64 -8.32 -3.57
CA LYS A 76 6.83 -9.52 -3.36
C LYS A 76 6.54 -9.73 -1.88
N ILE A 77 5.29 -10.08 -1.57
CA ILE A 77 4.81 -10.31 -0.21
C ILE A 77 3.83 -11.48 -0.21
N TYR A 78 3.85 -12.27 0.87
CA TYR A 78 2.87 -13.33 1.11
C TYR A 78 1.77 -12.78 2.01
N HIS A 79 0.64 -12.37 1.43
CA HIS A 79 -0.42 -11.65 2.14
C HIS A 79 -1.80 -11.91 1.51
N PRO A 80 -2.89 -12.14 2.28
CA PRO A 80 -4.22 -12.43 1.73
C PRO A 80 -4.79 -11.34 0.81
N ASN A 81 -4.57 -10.06 1.16
CA ASN A 81 -5.13 -8.91 0.44
C ASN A 81 -4.19 -8.29 -0.63
N ILE A 82 -3.04 -8.89 -0.91
CA ILE A 82 -2.08 -8.36 -1.88
C ILE A 82 -1.73 -9.48 -2.85
N SER A 83 -1.90 -9.22 -4.14
CA SER A 83 -1.55 -10.15 -5.20
C SER A 83 -0.08 -10.55 -5.14
N ASN A 84 0.20 -11.84 -5.27
CA ASN A 84 1.57 -12.37 -5.30
C ASN A 84 2.18 -12.35 -6.73
N ASP A 85 1.40 -11.92 -7.73
CA ASP A 85 1.83 -11.80 -9.12
C ASP A 85 2.78 -10.61 -9.35
N GLY A 86 3.20 -10.41 -10.60
CA GLY A 86 4.07 -9.29 -10.97
C GLY A 86 3.44 -7.90 -10.84
N LYS A 87 2.12 -7.78 -10.59
CA LYS A 87 1.41 -6.51 -10.46
C LYS A 87 1.35 -6.02 -9.02
N GLY A 88 1.39 -6.94 -8.05
CA GLY A 88 1.31 -6.61 -6.62
C GLY A 88 0.07 -5.79 -6.25
N SER A 89 -1.03 -5.98 -6.99
CA SER A 89 -2.28 -5.26 -6.78
C SER A 89 -2.87 -5.56 -5.41
N MET A 90 -3.44 -4.55 -4.77
CA MET A 90 -4.20 -4.71 -3.54
C MET A 90 -5.60 -4.13 -3.72
N CYS A 91 -6.58 -4.74 -3.06
CA CYS A 91 -7.90 -4.15 -2.91
C CYS A 91 -7.97 -3.50 -1.53
N LEU A 92 -8.06 -2.18 -1.50
CA LEU A 92 -8.39 -1.44 -0.29
C LEU A 92 -9.85 -1.03 -0.39
N GLY A 93 -10.68 -1.43 0.58
CA GLY A 93 -12.12 -1.14 0.53
C GLY A 93 -12.44 0.34 0.29
N MET A 94 -11.68 1.25 0.91
CA MET A 94 -11.84 2.71 0.71
C MET A 94 -11.49 3.20 -0.70
N LEU A 95 -10.74 2.42 -1.48
CA LEU A 95 -10.35 2.73 -2.85
C LEU A 95 -11.31 2.16 -3.90
N ARG A 96 -12.35 1.41 -3.47
CA ARG A 96 -13.42 1.00 -4.39
C ARG A 96 -14.18 2.24 -4.87
N THR A 97 -14.56 2.27 -6.15
CA THR A 97 -15.13 3.46 -6.82
C THR A 97 -16.40 3.99 -6.13
N ASP A 98 -17.20 3.12 -5.53
CA ASP A 98 -18.42 3.43 -4.78
C ASP A 98 -18.14 3.93 -3.35
N GLU A 99 -17.04 3.50 -2.75
CA GLU A 99 -16.63 3.87 -1.39
C GLU A 99 -15.78 5.14 -1.34
N TRP A 100 -14.93 5.37 -2.35
CA TRP A 100 -14.03 6.51 -2.39
C TRP A 100 -14.79 7.84 -2.38
N LYS A 101 -14.39 8.75 -1.49
CA LYS A 101 -14.92 10.12 -1.44
C LYS A 101 -13.78 11.13 -1.66
N PRO A 102 -13.97 12.17 -2.50
CA PRO A 102 -12.94 13.18 -2.78
C PRO A 102 -12.29 13.89 -1.57
N PRO A 103 -12.97 14.01 -0.41
CA PRO A 103 -12.32 14.51 0.81
C PRO A 103 -11.24 13.60 1.40
N ASN A 104 -11.23 12.30 1.07
CA ASN A 104 -10.21 11.37 1.55
C ASN A 104 -8.82 11.83 1.12
N LYS A 105 -7.84 11.65 2.01
CA LYS A 105 -6.45 12.04 1.81
C LYS A 105 -5.57 10.81 1.55
N ILE A 106 -4.48 11.00 0.83
CA ILE A 106 -3.48 9.98 0.53
C ILE A 106 -2.84 9.45 1.81
N VAL A 107 -2.61 10.29 2.83
CA VAL A 107 -2.11 9.82 4.15
C VAL A 107 -3.03 8.75 4.77
N ALA A 108 -4.36 8.89 4.62
CA ALA A 108 -5.30 7.89 5.12
C ALA A 108 -5.20 6.57 4.33
N VAL A 109 -4.99 6.65 3.01
CA VAL A 109 -4.73 5.49 2.15
C VAL A 109 -3.46 4.77 2.59
N LEU A 110 -2.36 5.50 2.81
CA LEU A 110 -1.08 4.94 3.25
C LEU A 110 -1.19 4.28 4.62
N ASN A 111 -1.85 4.94 5.58
CA ASN A 111 -2.11 4.37 6.90
C ASN A 111 -2.93 3.08 6.81
N MET A 112 -3.95 3.03 5.95
CA MET A 112 -4.75 1.82 5.77
C MET A 112 -3.97 0.70 5.09
N THR A 113 -3.09 1.03 4.13
CA THR A 113 -2.16 0.05 3.54
C THR A 113 -1.29 -0.58 4.62
N ARG A 114 -0.70 0.22 5.52
CA ARG A 114 0.11 -0.31 6.63
C ARG A 114 -0.71 -1.13 7.60
N ASN A 115 -1.91 -0.67 7.95
CA ASN A 115 -2.78 -1.38 8.87
C ASN A 115 -3.16 -2.77 8.35
N LEU A 116 -3.30 -2.90 7.03
CA LEU A 116 -3.63 -4.19 6.41
C LEU A 116 -2.55 -5.26 6.64
N LEU A 117 -1.27 -4.86 6.79
CA LEU A 117 -0.18 -5.78 7.15
C LEU A 117 -0.25 -6.24 8.61
N ILE A 118 -0.91 -5.48 9.48
CA ILE A 118 -1.13 -5.82 10.89
C ILE A 118 -2.37 -6.71 11.00
N GLU A 119 -3.45 -6.28 10.34
CA GLU A 119 -4.77 -6.91 10.38
C GLU A 119 -5.23 -7.25 8.95
N PRO A 120 -4.78 -8.39 8.39
CA PRO A 120 -5.30 -8.87 7.12
C PRO A 120 -6.82 -9.08 7.20
N ASN A 121 -7.53 -8.77 6.11
CA ASN A 121 -8.97 -9.00 6.00
C ASN A 121 -9.23 -10.20 5.09
N PRO A 122 -9.38 -11.42 5.63
CA PRO A 122 -9.46 -12.61 4.81
C PRO A 122 -10.84 -12.84 4.18
N ASP A 123 -11.82 -11.95 4.42
CA ASP A 123 -13.13 -11.96 3.74
C ASP A 123 -13.14 -11.09 2.47
N ASP A 124 -12.18 -10.16 2.34
CA ASP A 124 -11.94 -9.34 1.13
C ASP A 124 -10.55 -9.66 0.53
N ALA A 125 -10.21 -10.94 0.50
CA ALA A 125 -8.91 -11.42 0.06
C ALA A 125 -8.76 -11.37 -1.47
N VAL A 126 -7.60 -10.90 -1.92
CA VAL A 126 -7.17 -10.99 -3.33
C VAL A 126 -6.63 -12.39 -3.63
N GLU A 127 -5.94 -12.99 -2.66
CA GLU A 127 -5.34 -14.31 -2.72
C GLU A 127 -6.12 -15.27 -1.80
N SER A 128 -7.17 -15.89 -2.34
CA SER A 128 -8.06 -16.77 -1.56
C SER A 128 -7.35 -17.97 -0.93
N SER A 129 -6.34 -18.53 -1.61
CA SER A 129 -5.52 -19.62 -1.10
C SER A 129 -4.68 -19.20 0.12
N ILE A 130 -4.12 -18.00 0.10
CA ILE A 130 -3.37 -17.44 1.24
C ILE A 130 -4.33 -17.13 2.39
N ALA A 131 -5.53 -16.62 2.08
CA ALA A 131 -6.57 -16.38 3.09
C ALA A 131 -7.04 -17.67 3.77
N GLU A 132 -7.15 -18.78 3.04
CA GLU A 132 -7.49 -20.08 3.61
C GLU A 132 -6.42 -20.57 4.58
N VAL A 133 -5.14 -20.47 4.21
CA VAL A 133 -4.02 -20.80 5.13
C VAL A 133 -4.03 -19.86 6.33
N TYR A 134 -4.25 -18.56 6.14
CA TYR A 134 -4.36 -17.60 7.24
C TYR A 134 -5.46 -17.97 8.25
N LYS A 135 -6.64 -18.39 7.78
CA LYS A 135 -7.78 -18.79 8.63
C LYS A 135 -7.57 -20.15 9.30
N ASN A 136 -7.02 -21.13 8.58
CA ASN A 136 -7.03 -22.54 8.99
C ASN A 136 -5.69 -23.04 9.55
N ASP A 137 -4.56 -22.42 9.19
CA ASP A 137 -3.22 -22.78 9.65
C ASP A 137 -2.30 -21.54 9.75
N TYR A 138 -2.59 -20.71 10.76
CA TYR A 138 -1.84 -19.48 11.00
C TYR A 138 -0.32 -19.71 11.19
N LYS A 139 0.09 -20.86 11.75
CA LYS A 139 1.52 -21.18 11.93
C LYS A 139 2.23 -21.33 10.59
N SER A 140 1.61 -22.00 9.63
CA SER A 140 2.15 -22.11 8.27
C SER A 140 2.13 -20.78 7.53
N PHE A 141 1.08 -19.97 7.71
CA PHE A 141 1.04 -18.59 7.20
C PHE A 141 2.21 -17.76 7.74
N GLU A 142 2.37 -17.71 9.07
CA GLU A 142 3.41 -16.94 9.75
C GLU A 142 4.81 -17.33 9.27
N LYS A 143 5.09 -18.63 9.21
CA LYS A 143 6.37 -19.15 8.72
C LYS A 143 6.65 -18.65 7.30
N THR A 144 5.70 -18.83 6.38
CA THR A 144 5.85 -18.46 4.96
C THR A 144 6.00 -16.95 4.80
N ALA A 145 5.19 -16.15 5.50
CA ALA A 145 5.24 -14.69 5.45
C ALA A 145 6.59 -14.15 5.95
N LYS A 146 7.13 -14.69 7.04
CA LYS A 146 8.47 -14.34 7.55
C LYS A 146 9.57 -14.74 6.58
N GLU A 147 9.49 -15.92 5.96
CA GLU A 147 10.45 -16.38 4.94
C GLU A 147 10.45 -15.46 3.72
N TRP A 148 9.26 -15.06 3.23
CA TRP A 148 9.14 -14.14 2.10
C TRP A 148 9.66 -12.75 2.44
N THR A 149 9.36 -12.25 3.65
CA THR A 149 9.86 -10.95 4.13
C THR A 149 11.40 -10.95 4.11
N LYS A 150 12.04 -11.98 4.67
CA LYS A 150 13.50 -12.13 4.66
C LYS A 150 14.09 -12.30 3.26
N LYS A 151 13.34 -12.86 2.32
CA LYS A 151 13.82 -13.13 0.97
C LYS A 151 13.69 -11.92 0.03
N TYR A 152 12.59 -11.19 0.14
CA TYR A 152 12.20 -10.19 -0.87
C TYR A 152 12.27 -8.75 -0.34
N ALA A 153 12.19 -8.53 0.98
CA ALA A 153 12.04 -7.22 1.59
C ALA A 153 13.31 -6.75 2.35
N VAL A 154 14.50 -7.21 1.96
CA VAL A 154 15.77 -6.95 2.69
C VAL A 154 16.55 -5.70 2.24
N GLY A 155 16.05 -4.94 1.25
CA GLY A 155 16.74 -3.76 0.72
C GLY A 155 16.00 -2.46 1.02
N LYS A 156 16.62 -1.54 1.79
CA LYS A 156 16.20 -0.13 1.90
C LYS A 156 16.49 0.62 0.61
#